data_AF-A0A9W6HPC5-F1
#
_entry.id   AF-A0A9W6HPC5-F1
#
_cell.length_a   1.000
_cell.length_b   1.000
_cell.length_c   1.000
_cell.angle_alpha   90.00
_cell.angle_beta   90.00
_cell.angle_gamma   90.00
#
_symmetry.space_group_name_H-M   'P 1'
#
loop_
_entity.id
_entity.type
_entity.pdbx_description
1 polymer ?
#
loop_
_entity_poly.entity_id
_entity_poly.type
_entity_poly.pdbx_seq_one_letter_code
_entity_poly.pdbx_strand_id
1 'polypeptide(L)'
;MTTTPEFRFAMAALFAAIAVVCAVSAIVAARRPGPTERALSRFAERSGLRVSADVQPRLEAFLRTRTVVERWALAVAVLGCGALLLTPLGGIQAFPVLVAVPILFAVMMVIAAVSALRARLFAPAAGAARLARLRVTRTSDYLGRGPRALTWVLASAAGVGAVWVAVALIRGDIAPVPFAVAALTAAVPAGILGAALPRLERRILDTGQPAGSELELAWDDALRASALNAGRQTSAVLFVVALFLAVAAVTASADGDIGWGYTLFVWCQLPLLYVYPTTGARLPRPLYPDGAPGGTAVSA
;
A
#
# COMPACT_ATOMS: atom_id res chain seq x y z
N MET A 1 0.00 31.04 7.54
CA MET A 1 -1.36 31.44 7.13
C MET A 1 -2.37 30.44 7.69
N THR A 2 -3.32 30.89 8.49
CA THR A 2 -4.44 30.06 8.94
C THR A 2 -5.49 29.99 7.83
N THR A 3 -5.90 28.80 7.43
CA THR A 3 -7.01 28.66 6.46
C THR A 3 -8.29 29.23 7.05
N THR A 4 -9.07 29.94 6.24
CA THR A 4 -10.38 30.47 6.67
C THR A 4 -11.32 29.32 7.05
N PRO A 5 -12.26 29.54 8.00
CA PRO A 5 -13.23 28.52 8.38
C PRO A 5 -14.05 28.03 7.17
N GLU A 6 -14.40 28.93 6.26
CA GLU A 6 -15.11 28.62 5.00
C GLU A 6 -14.35 27.60 4.14
N PHE A 7 -13.03 27.78 3.98
CA PHE A 7 -12.20 26.83 3.25
C PHE A 7 -12.19 25.45 3.91
N ARG A 8 -12.11 25.40 5.25
CA ARG A 8 -12.12 24.14 6.00
C ARG A 8 -13.45 23.41 5.85
N PHE A 9 -14.58 24.13 5.89
CA PHE A 9 -15.90 23.55 5.63
C PHE A 9 -16.04 23.04 4.20
N ALA A 10 -15.58 23.82 3.21
CA ALA A 10 -15.59 23.39 1.81
C ALA A 10 -14.76 22.13 1.58
N MET A 11 -13.56 22.05 2.17
CA MET A 11 -12.70 20.87 2.10
C MET A 11 -13.30 19.67 2.83
N ALA A 12 -13.91 19.87 4.01
CA ALA A 12 -14.60 18.79 4.73
C ALA A 12 -15.79 18.25 3.92
N ALA A 13 -16.57 19.14 3.29
CA ALA A 13 -17.66 18.77 2.39
C ALA A 13 -17.17 17.99 1.16
N LEU A 14 -16.04 18.41 0.57
CA LEU A 14 -15.39 17.68 -0.52
C LEU A 14 -14.96 16.27 -0.09
N PHE A 15 -14.35 16.14 1.10
CA PHE A 15 -13.97 14.83 1.64
C PHE A 15 -15.20 13.96 1.89
N ALA A 16 -16.28 14.52 2.44
CA ALA A 16 -17.54 13.80 2.60
C ALA A 16 -18.10 13.32 1.24
N ALA A 17 -18.07 14.17 0.20
CA ALA A 17 -18.49 13.79 -1.14
C ALA A 17 -17.63 12.66 -1.71
N ILE A 18 -16.30 12.72 -1.57
CA ILE A 18 -15.38 11.65 -1.99
C ILE A 18 -15.68 10.35 -1.24
N ALA A 19 -15.92 10.42 0.07
CA ALA A 19 -16.28 9.26 0.89
C ALA A 19 -17.60 8.62 0.42
N VAL A 20 -18.62 9.43 0.11
CA VAL A 20 -19.89 8.96 -0.47
C VAL A 20 -19.66 8.29 -1.82
N VAL A 21 -18.87 8.90 -2.71
CA VAL A 21 -18.51 8.29 -4.01
C VAL A 21 -17.81 6.95 -3.81
N CYS A 22 -16.87 6.86 -2.87
CA CYS A 22 -16.18 5.61 -2.53
C CYS A 22 -17.17 4.55 -2.03
N ALA A 23 -18.07 4.89 -1.11
CA ALA A 23 -19.09 3.99 -0.58
C ALA A 23 -20.08 3.52 -1.67
N VAL A 24 -20.60 4.44 -2.48
CA VAL A 24 -21.46 4.10 -3.63
C VAL A 24 -20.72 3.19 -4.61
N SER A 25 -19.46 3.49 -4.90
CA SER A 25 -18.64 2.64 -5.77
C SER A 25 -18.43 1.24 -5.16
N ALA A 26 -18.30 1.11 -3.84
CA ALA A 26 -18.21 -0.18 -3.15
C ALA A 26 -19.51 -0.98 -3.33
N ILE A 27 -20.67 -0.34 -3.16
CA ILE A 27 -22.00 -0.96 -3.39
C ILE A 27 -22.15 -1.39 -4.85
N VAL A 28 -21.75 -0.54 -5.80
CA VAL A 28 -21.79 -0.89 -7.24
C VAL A 28 -20.87 -2.06 -7.55
N ALA A 29 -19.66 -2.11 -7.00
CA ALA A 29 -18.73 -3.23 -7.17
C ALA A 29 -19.26 -4.53 -6.54
N ALA A 30 -19.98 -4.44 -5.43
CA ALA A 30 -20.62 -5.61 -4.82
C ALA A 30 -21.73 -6.19 -5.71
N ARG A 31 -22.41 -5.35 -6.52
CA ARG A 31 -23.57 -5.74 -7.33
C ARG A 31 -23.25 -6.08 -8.80
N ARG A 32 -22.15 -5.57 -9.37
CA ARG A 32 -21.83 -5.74 -10.81
C ARG A 32 -20.73 -6.78 -11.06
N PRO A 33 -20.98 -7.85 -11.85
CA PRO A 33 -19.97 -8.87 -12.14
C PRO A 33 -18.88 -8.42 -13.13
N GLY A 34 -19.23 -7.68 -14.19
CA GLY A 34 -18.34 -7.43 -15.35
C GLY A 34 -16.97 -6.77 -15.10
N PRO A 35 -16.80 -5.79 -14.20
CA PRO A 35 -15.47 -5.22 -13.92
C PRO A 35 -14.47 -6.24 -13.34
N THR A 36 -14.97 -7.28 -12.69
CA THR A 36 -14.17 -8.29 -11.99
C THR A 36 -13.47 -9.22 -12.98
N GLU A 37 -14.14 -9.62 -14.06
CA GLU A 37 -13.57 -10.46 -15.12
C GLU A 37 -12.35 -9.79 -15.77
N ARG A 38 -12.45 -8.49 -16.09
CA ARG A 38 -11.33 -7.70 -16.63
C ARG A 38 -10.20 -7.49 -15.64
N ALA A 39 -10.50 -7.49 -14.34
CA ALA A 39 -9.48 -7.40 -13.30
C ALA A 39 -8.76 -8.74 -13.13
N LEU A 40 -9.51 -9.84 -13.16
CA LEU A 40 -8.98 -11.20 -13.11
C LEU A 40 -8.11 -11.51 -14.33
N SER A 41 -8.56 -11.17 -15.54
CA SER A 41 -7.77 -11.40 -16.76
C SER A 41 -6.43 -10.65 -16.72
N ARG A 42 -6.44 -9.37 -16.32
CA ARG A 42 -5.21 -8.57 -16.14
C ARG A 42 -4.32 -9.13 -15.04
N PHE A 43 -4.89 -9.59 -13.93
CA PHE A 43 -4.13 -10.19 -12.85
C PHE A 43 -3.50 -11.53 -13.28
N ALA A 44 -4.25 -12.36 -14.01
CA ALA A 44 -3.78 -13.63 -14.55
C ALA A 44 -2.64 -13.44 -15.57
N GLU A 45 -2.82 -12.50 -16.50
CA GLU A 45 -1.80 -12.13 -17.50
C GLU A 45 -0.50 -11.65 -16.83
N ARG A 46 -0.60 -10.75 -15.84
CA ARG A 46 0.57 -10.25 -15.11
C ARG A 46 1.23 -11.30 -14.24
N SER A 47 0.44 -12.22 -13.68
CA SER A 47 0.97 -13.34 -12.88
C SER A 47 1.50 -14.48 -13.75
N GLY A 48 1.18 -14.47 -15.05
CA GLY A 48 1.52 -15.55 -15.98
C GLY A 48 0.82 -16.88 -15.66
N LEU A 49 -0.28 -16.84 -14.91
CA LEU A 49 -1.02 -18.03 -14.48
C LEU A 49 -2.27 -18.23 -15.34
N ARG A 50 -2.57 -19.49 -15.64
CA ARG A 50 -3.81 -19.87 -16.32
C ARG A 50 -4.96 -19.83 -15.32
N VAL A 51 -6.11 -19.34 -15.77
CA VAL A 51 -7.37 -19.38 -15.01
C VAL A 51 -8.13 -20.62 -15.46
N SER A 52 -8.20 -21.65 -14.61
CA SER A 52 -9.08 -22.80 -14.85
C SER A 52 -10.52 -22.46 -14.49
N ALA A 53 -11.48 -23.13 -15.13
CA ALA A 53 -12.91 -22.93 -14.88
C ALA A 53 -13.28 -23.15 -13.39
N ASP A 54 -12.61 -24.09 -12.72
CA ASP A 54 -12.86 -24.42 -11.31
C ASP A 54 -12.40 -23.32 -10.34
N VAL A 55 -11.33 -22.61 -10.68
CA VAL A 55 -10.70 -21.61 -9.81
C VAL A 55 -11.25 -20.21 -10.06
N GLN A 56 -11.72 -19.94 -11.28
CA GLN A 56 -12.27 -18.65 -11.70
C GLN A 56 -13.30 -18.05 -10.72
N PRO A 57 -14.41 -18.73 -10.34
CA PRO A 57 -15.43 -18.13 -9.50
C PRO A 57 -14.91 -17.74 -8.10
N ARG A 58 -13.94 -18.50 -7.56
CA ARG A 58 -13.30 -18.20 -6.27
C ARG A 58 -12.42 -16.96 -6.36
N LEU A 59 -11.62 -16.84 -7.43
CA LEU A 59 -10.79 -15.67 -7.67
C LEU A 59 -11.62 -14.41 -7.90
N GLU A 60 -12.70 -14.50 -8.67
CA GLU A 60 -13.61 -13.38 -8.88
C GLU A 60 -14.28 -12.93 -7.57
N ALA A 61 -14.79 -13.88 -6.78
CA ALA A 61 -15.37 -13.58 -5.47
C ALA A 61 -14.35 -12.91 -4.53
N PHE A 62 -13.10 -13.38 -4.54
CA PHE A 62 -12.02 -12.78 -3.78
C PHE A 62 -11.69 -11.36 -4.24
N LEU A 63 -11.46 -11.14 -5.55
CA LEU A 63 -11.13 -9.82 -6.10
C LEU A 63 -12.27 -8.81 -5.89
N ARG A 64 -13.52 -9.27 -5.99
CA ARG A 64 -14.71 -8.46 -5.68
C ARG A 64 -14.73 -8.07 -4.21
N THR A 65 -14.58 -9.04 -3.30
CA THR A 65 -14.55 -8.77 -1.85
C THR A 65 -13.42 -7.82 -1.49
N ARG A 66 -12.21 -8.03 -2.04
CA ARG A 66 -11.07 -7.15 -1.85
C ARG A 66 -11.37 -5.72 -2.31
N THR A 67 -11.91 -5.55 -3.52
CA THR A 67 -12.26 -4.23 -4.07
C THR A 67 -13.31 -3.52 -3.20
N VAL A 68 -14.32 -4.25 -2.70
CA VAL A 68 -15.35 -3.71 -1.80
C VAL A 68 -14.73 -3.26 -0.48
N VAL A 69 -13.88 -4.08 0.13
CA VAL A 69 -13.21 -3.76 1.40
C VAL A 69 -12.28 -2.55 1.24
N GLU A 70 -11.46 -2.51 0.18
CA GLU A 70 -10.57 -1.38 -0.11
C GLU A 70 -11.36 -0.07 -0.27
N ARG A 71 -12.49 -0.08 -0.99
CA ARG A 71 -13.34 1.10 -1.20
C ARG A 71 -14.04 1.56 0.08
N TRP A 72 -14.57 0.63 0.88
CA TRP A 72 -15.19 0.96 2.17
C TRP A 72 -14.19 1.59 3.12
N ALA A 73 -13.01 1.01 3.20
CA ALA A 73 -11.97 1.57 4.02
C ALA A 73 -11.48 2.93 3.55
N LEU A 74 -11.33 3.12 2.23
CA LEU A 74 -11.00 4.42 1.69
C LEU A 74 -12.09 5.44 2.06
N ALA A 75 -13.36 5.07 1.97
CA ALA A 75 -14.47 5.92 2.39
C ALA A 75 -14.37 6.29 3.88
N VAL A 76 -14.12 5.31 4.76
CA VAL A 76 -13.96 5.53 6.21
C VAL A 76 -12.75 6.42 6.51
N ALA A 77 -11.61 6.18 5.85
CA ALA A 77 -10.40 6.96 6.05
C ALA A 77 -10.57 8.41 5.58
N VAL A 78 -11.17 8.62 4.40
CA VAL A 78 -11.47 9.95 3.86
C VAL A 78 -12.48 10.66 4.75
N LEU A 79 -13.53 9.99 5.22
CA LEU A 79 -14.51 10.57 6.14
C LEU A 79 -13.85 10.98 7.47
N GLY A 80 -12.98 10.13 8.02
CA GLY A 80 -12.18 10.44 9.20
C GLY A 80 -11.29 11.67 9.00
N CYS A 81 -10.62 11.78 7.85
CA CYS A 81 -9.86 12.98 7.49
C CYS A 81 -10.75 14.22 7.36
N GLY A 82 -11.94 14.08 6.78
CA GLY A 82 -12.95 15.15 6.69
C GLY A 82 -13.40 15.63 8.08
N ALA A 83 -13.60 14.72 9.03
CA ALA A 83 -13.91 15.07 10.42
C ALA A 83 -12.73 15.79 11.10
N LEU A 84 -11.49 15.34 10.85
CA LEU A 84 -10.29 16.00 11.38
C LEU A 84 -10.12 17.44 10.86
N LEU A 85 -10.62 17.76 9.65
CA LEU A 85 -10.61 19.13 9.13
C LEU A 85 -11.45 20.10 10.00
N LEU A 86 -12.42 19.59 10.76
CA LEU A 86 -13.24 20.39 11.68
C LEU A 86 -12.54 20.67 13.02
N THR A 87 -11.44 19.98 13.30
CA THR A 87 -10.59 20.20 14.49
C THR A 87 -9.48 21.23 14.20
N PRO A 88 -8.77 21.78 15.21
CA PRO A 88 -7.65 22.71 14.99
C PRO A 88 -6.58 22.20 14.01
N LEU A 89 -6.43 20.87 13.85
CA LEU A 89 -5.52 20.26 12.88
C LEU A 89 -5.87 20.63 11.43
N GLY A 90 -7.15 20.82 11.12
CA GLY A 90 -7.61 21.22 9.79
C GLY A 90 -7.21 22.63 9.38
N GLY A 91 -6.77 23.46 10.33
CA GLY A 91 -6.27 24.81 10.05
C GLY A 91 -4.85 24.84 9.47
N ILE A 92 -4.15 23.69 9.48
CA ILE A 92 -2.77 23.57 9.03
C ILE A 92 -2.77 23.45 7.51
N GLN A 93 -2.09 24.36 6.81
CA GLN A 93 -1.98 24.34 5.34
C GLN A 93 -1.45 23.00 4.80
N ALA A 94 -0.54 22.36 5.55
CA ALA A 94 0.03 21.06 5.22
C ALA A 94 -0.85 19.86 5.60
N PHE A 95 -2.07 20.07 6.13
CA PHE A 95 -2.98 19.00 6.58
C PHE A 95 -3.09 17.80 5.61
N PRO A 96 -3.25 17.98 4.29
CA PRO A 96 -3.35 16.85 3.36
C PRO A 96 -2.13 15.91 3.43
N VAL A 97 -0.93 16.45 3.58
CA VAL A 97 0.31 15.65 3.58
C VAL A 97 0.67 15.17 4.99
N LEU A 98 0.35 15.95 6.04
CA LEU A 98 0.71 15.58 7.42
C LEU A 98 -0.23 14.59 8.06
N VAL A 99 -1.51 14.68 7.71
CA VAL A 99 -2.57 13.95 8.39
C VAL A 99 -3.26 13.03 7.40
N ALA A 100 -3.81 13.58 6.31
CA ALA A 100 -4.66 12.79 5.43
C ALA A 100 -3.90 11.67 4.71
N VAL A 101 -2.79 11.99 4.04
CA VAL A 101 -1.97 11.00 3.32
C VAL A 101 -1.47 9.89 4.25
N PRO A 102 -0.85 10.17 5.42
CA PRO A 102 -0.43 9.14 6.35
C PRO A 102 -1.57 8.23 6.83
N ILE A 103 -2.73 8.81 7.17
CA ILE A 103 -3.90 8.03 7.59
C ILE A 103 -4.39 7.14 6.45
N LEU A 104 -4.55 7.69 5.24
CA LEU A 104 -5.03 6.94 4.07
C LEU A 104 -4.12 5.74 3.77
N PHE A 105 -2.81 5.95 3.74
CA PHE A 105 -1.85 4.87 3.49
C PHE A 105 -1.78 3.87 4.65
N ALA A 106 -1.78 4.33 5.91
CA ALA A 106 -1.82 3.43 7.06
C ALA A 106 -3.06 2.51 7.02
N VAL A 107 -4.23 3.08 6.72
CA VAL A 107 -5.47 2.31 6.57
C VAL A 107 -5.32 1.29 5.43
N MET A 108 -4.91 1.72 4.24
CA MET A 108 -4.71 0.83 3.09
C MET A 108 -3.75 -0.33 3.37
N MET A 109 -2.67 -0.08 4.12
CA MET A 109 -1.75 -1.14 4.55
C MET A 109 -2.38 -2.14 5.50
N VAL A 110 -3.12 -1.66 6.51
CA VAL A 110 -3.82 -2.52 7.46
C VAL A 110 -4.80 -3.42 6.71
N ILE A 111 -5.53 -2.90 5.73
CA ILE A 111 -6.46 -3.70 4.93
C ILE A 111 -5.73 -4.70 4.06
N ALA A 112 -4.68 -4.27 3.35
CA ALA A 112 -3.90 -5.20 2.53
C ALA A 112 -3.37 -6.36 3.38
N ALA A 113 -2.86 -6.08 4.58
CA ALA A 113 -2.40 -7.09 5.52
C ALA A 113 -3.55 -7.97 6.04
N VAL A 114 -4.66 -7.38 6.49
CA VAL A 114 -5.82 -8.13 7.03
C VAL A 114 -6.45 -8.99 5.94
N SER A 115 -6.64 -8.46 4.74
CA SER A 115 -7.13 -9.21 3.59
C SER A 115 -6.21 -10.37 3.26
N ALA A 116 -4.88 -10.18 3.27
CA ALA A 116 -3.93 -11.26 3.04
C ALA A 116 -3.97 -12.34 4.14
N LEU A 117 -4.12 -11.95 5.41
CA LEU A 117 -4.14 -12.88 6.54
C LEU A 117 -5.47 -13.64 6.68
N ARG A 118 -6.59 -13.02 6.25
CA ARG A 118 -7.92 -13.64 6.33
C ARG A 118 -8.31 -14.40 5.07
N ALA A 119 -7.68 -14.13 3.94
CA ALA A 119 -7.99 -14.79 2.69
C ALA A 119 -7.54 -16.26 2.73
N ARG A 120 -8.52 -17.16 2.85
CA ARG A 120 -8.37 -18.56 2.48
C ARG A 120 -9.16 -18.75 1.21
N LEU A 121 -8.50 -18.59 0.06
CA LEU A 121 -9.18 -18.71 -1.23
C LEU A 121 -9.59 -20.15 -1.52
N PHE A 122 -8.73 -21.08 -1.10
CA PHE A 122 -8.90 -22.49 -1.31
C PHE A 122 -9.15 -23.17 0.03
N ALA A 123 -9.95 -24.22 -0.01
CA ALA A 123 -10.10 -25.17 1.07
C ALA A 123 -10.21 -26.52 0.38
N PRO A 124 -9.29 -27.47 0.63
CA PRO A 124 -9.38 -28.79 0.05
C PRO A 124 -10.72 -29.40 0.46
N ALA A 125 -11.33 -30.17 -0.45
CA ALA A 125 -12.48 -30.98 -0.08
C ALA A 125 -12.12 -31.86 1.14
N ALA A 126 -13.10 -32.19 1.99
CA ALA A 126 -12.85 -33.03 3.15
C ALA A 126 -12.21 -34.36 2.70
N GLY A 127 -11.01 -34.66 3.23
CA GLY A 127 -10.24 -35.86 2.87
C GLY A 127 -9.33 -35.72 1.63
N ALA A 128 -9.36 -34.60 0.90
CA ALA A 128 -8.43 -34.37 -0.20
C ALA A 128 -7.00 -34.12 0.30
N ALA A 129 -6.01 -34.61 -0.44
CA ALA A 129 -4.61 -34.37 -0.14
C ALA A 129 -4.30 -32.87 -0.22
N ARG A 130 -3.70 -32.32 0.85
CA ARG A 130 -3.23 -30.94 0.88
C ARG A 130 -1.84 -30.88 0.26
N LEU A 131 -1.68 -30.03 -0.75
CA LEU A 131 -0.37 -29.67 -1.28
C LEU A 131 0.19 -28.47 -0.50
N ALA A 132 1.45 -28.57 -0.13
CA ALA A 132 2.20 -27.51 0.53
C ALA A 132 3.64 -27.50 0.01
N ARG A 133 4.28 -26.33 0.06
CA ARG A 133 5.70 -26.21 -0.29
C ARG A 133 6.55 -26.97 0.72
N LEU A 134 7.53 -27.73 0.22
CA LEU A 134 8.48 -28.47 1.05
C LEU A 134 9.46 -27.57 1.82
N ARG A 135 9.66 -26.34 1.35
CA ARG A 135 10.58 -25.35 1.95
C ARG A 135 9.80 -24.19 2.54
N VAL A 136 10.29 -23.66 3.65
CA VAL A 136 9.80 -22.41 4.23
C VAL A 136 10.08 -21.28 3.24
N THR A 137 9.01 -20.63 2.75
CA THR A 137 9.14 -19.52 1.81
C THR A 137 9.55 -18.24 2.54
N ARG A 138 10.39 -17.44 1.89
CA ARG A 138 10.92 -16.17 2.40
C ARG A 138 10.46 -15.01 1.54
N THR A 139 10.50 -13.79 2.07
CA THR A 139 10.21 -12.58 1.29
C THR A 139 11.08 -12.47 0.03
N SER A 140 12.33 -12.97 0.07
CA SER A 140 13.23 -13.05 -1.10
C SER A 140 12.69 -13.86 -2.26
N ASP A 141 11.82 -14.81 -1.98
CA ASP A 141 11.34 -15.78 -2.95
C ASP A 141 10.13 -15.24 -3.72
N TYR A 142 9.50 -14.16 -3.21
CA TYR A 142 8.41 -13.44 -3.86
C TYR A 142 8.85 -12.09 -4.42
N LEU A 143 9.78 -11.41 -3.73
CA LEU A 143 10.18 -10.04 -4.06
C LEU A 143 11.63 -9.98 -4.55
N GLY A 144 11.83 -9.34 -5.70
CA GLY A 144 13.15 -9.08 -6.27
C GLY A 144 14.06 -8.24 -5.35
N ARG A 145 15.37 -8.32 -5.56
CA ARG A 145 16.36 -7.56 -4.77
C ARG A 145 16.13 -6.04 -4.82
N GLY A 146 15.79 -5.51 -5.99
CA GLY A 146 15.56 -4.08 -6.24
C GLY A 146 14.46 -3.47 -5.36
N PRO A 147 13.18 -3.91 -5.48
CA PRO A 147 12.10 -3.43 -4.63
C PRO A 147 12.43 -3.55 -3.14
N ARG A 148 13.09 -4.64 -2.74
CA ARG A 148 13.44 -4.83 -1.34
C ARG A 148 14.46 -3.82 -0.83
N ALA A 149 15.53 -3.60 -1.59
CA ALA A 149 16.57 -2.64 -1.27
C ALA A 149 16.01 -1.22 -1.28
N LEU A 150 15.20 -0.87 -2.28
CA LEU A 150 14.58 0.46 -2.39
C LEU A 150 13.77 0.81 -1.15
N THR A 151 12.95 -0.11 -0.62
CA THR A 151 12.17 0.15 0.61
C THR A 151 13.08 0.56 1.78
N TRP A 152 14.20 -0.13 1.96
CA TRP A 152 15.12 0.13 3.07
C TRP A 152 16.00 1.36 2.84
N VAL A 153 16.37 1.65 1.59
CA VAL A 153 17.04 2.90 1.22
C VAL A 153 16.13 4.10 1.54
N LEU A 154 14.86 4.03 1.15
CA LEU A 154 13.88 5.08 1.46
C LEU A 154 13.64 5.20 2.97
N ALA A 155 13.53 4.09 3.70
CA ALA A 155 13.41 4.09 5.15
C ALA A 155 14.61 4.77 5.82
N SER A 156 15.82 4.44 5.37
CA SER A 156 17.07 5.00 5.89
C SER A 156 17.16 6.50 5.59
N ALA A 157 16.83 6.90 4.37
CA ALA A 157 16.80 8.31 3.97
C ALA A 157 15.79 9.11 4.80
N ALA A 158 14.58 8.58 5.00
CA ALA A 158 13.57 9.19 5.85
C ALA A 158 14.04 9.32 7.31
N GLY A 159 14.70 8.29 7.86
CA GLY A 159 15.29 8.33 9.20
C GLY A 159 16.40 9.39 9.34
N VAL A 160 17.32 9.44 8.38
CA VAL A 160 18.37 10.49 8.34
C VAL A 160 17.75 11.88 8.23
N GLY A 161 16.72 12.05 7.38
CA GLY A 161 15.97 13.30 7.27
C GLY A 161 15.34 13.72 8.59
N ALA A 162 14.69 12.80 9.31
CA ALA A 162 14.10 13.09 10.62
C ALA A 162 15.14 13.50 11.66
N VAL A 163 16.30 12.84 11.70
CA VAL A 163 17.43 13.22 12.57
C VAL A 163 17.97 14.60 12.20
N TRP A 164 18.12 14.89 10.90
CA TRP A 164 18.58 16.20 10.43
C TRP A 164 17.63 17.32 10.86
N VAL A 165 16.32 17.13 10.70
CA VAL A 165 15.30 18.06 11.20
C VAL A 165 15.40 18.22 12.71
N ALA A 166 15.53 17.14 13.48
CA ALA A 166 15.66 17.25 14.94
C ALA A 166 16.89 18.06 15.35
N VAL A 167 18.04 17.83 14.71
CA VAL A 167 19.28 18.58 14.98
C VAL A 167 19.15 20.05 14.58
N ALA A 168 18.60 20.34 13.41
CA ALA A 168 18.39 21.71 12.96
C ALA A 168 17.42 22.46 13.90
N LEU A 169 16.39 21.77 14.41
CA LEU A 169 15.43 22.35 15.36
C LEU A 169 16.12 22.73 16.68
N ILE A 170 17.00 21.86 17.20
CA ILE A 170 17.78 22.10 18.42
C ILE A 170 18.73 23.29 18.25
N ARG A 171 19.30 23.46 17.04
CA ARG A 171 20.21 24.58 16.74
C ARG A 171 19.50 25.91 16.48
N GLY A 172 18.19 25.87 16.23
CA GLY A 172 17.43 27.06 15.82
C GLY A 172 17.60 27.42 14.35
N ASP A 173 18.11 26.50 13.52
CA ASP A 173 18.39 26.72 12.09
C ASP A 173 17.16 26.48 11.19
N ILE A 174 15.99 26.20 11.77
CA ILE A 174 14.77 25.88 11.02
C ILE A 174 13.88 27.10 10.88
N ALA A 175 13.54 27.42 9.64
CA ALA A 175 12.65 28.51 9.31
C ALA A 175 11.58 28.02 8.33
N PRO A 176 10.71 27.03 8.69
CA PRO A 176 9.64 27.22 9.71
C PRO A 176 9.32 26.00 10.64
N VAL A 177 9.13 26.24 11.95
CA VAL A 177 8.82 25.22 13.00
C VAL A 177 7.63 24.28 12.66
N PRO A 178 6.50 24.74 12.08
CA PRO A 178 5.40 23.84 11.74
C PRO A 178 5.81 22.70 10.79
N PHE A 179 6.80 22.93 9.90
CA PHE A 179 7.29 21.90 8.99
C PHE A 179 8.25 20.92 9.66
N ALA A 180 9.00 21.36 10.67
CA ALA A 180 9.75 20.43 11.51
C ALA A 180 8.82 19.50 12.29
N VAL A 181 7.80 20.06 12.95
CA VAL A 181 6.79 19.28 13.69
C VAL A 181 6.09 18.29 12.77
N ALA A 182 5.68 18.75 11.60
CA ALA A 182 5.15 17.94 10.51
C ALA A 182 6.04 16.76 10.11
N ALA A 183 7.31 17.04 9.77
CA ALA A 183 8.27 16.04 9.35
C ALA A 183 8.49 14.98 10.43
N LEU A 184 8.66 15.41 11.69
CA LEU A 184 8.82 14.51 12.82
C LEU A 184 7.54 13.70 13.07
N THR A 185 6.37 14.32 12.96
CA THR A 185 5.07 13.63 13.12
C THR A 185 4.87 12.58 12.04
N ALA A 186 5.25 12.85 10.78
CA ALA A 186 5.17 11.89 9.69
C ALA A 186 6.24 10.79 9.79
N ALA A 187 7.41 11.09 10.38
CA ALA A 187 8.46 10.12 10.63
C ALA A 187 8.04 9.05 11.64
N VAL A 188 7.14 9.36 12.58
CA VAL A 188 6.61 8.39 13.56
C VAL A 188 5.86 7.22 12.91
N PRO A 189 4.76 7.40 12.16
CA PRO A 189 4.06 6.29 11.50
C PRO A 189 4.95 5.60 10.46
N ALA A 190 5.81 6.35 9.76
CA ALA A 190 6.80 5.76 8.86
C ALA A 190 7.75 4.81 9.60
N GLY A 191 8.33 5.24 10.73
CA GLY A 191 9.19 4.42 11.57
C GLY A 191 8.48 3.20 12.17
N ILE A 192 7.26 3.38 12.67
CA ILE A 192 6.42 2.28 13.19
C ILE A 192 6.19 1.24 12.08
N LEU A 193 5.81 1.68 10.88
CA LEU A 193 5.56 0.77 9.77
C LEU A 193 6.83 0.11 9.27
N GLY A 194 7.96 0.82 9.21
CA GLY A 194 9.26 0.24 8.90
C GLY A 194 9.67 -0.85 9.89
N ALA A 195 9.43 -0.64 11.19
CA ALA A 195 9.69 -1.63 12.23
C ALA A 195 8.69 -2.80 12.22
N ALA A 196 7.43 -2.55 11.81
CA ALA A 196 6.39 -3.57 11.73
C ALA A 196 6.47 -4.41 10.45
N LEU A 197 7.01 -3.86 9.35
CA LEU A 197 7.02 -4.47 8.03
C LEU A 197 7.62 -5.90 8.03
N PRO A 198 8.80 -6.18 8.60
CA PRO A 198 9.33 -7.55 8.64
C PRO A 198 8.42 -8.53 9.37
N ARG A 199 7.72 -8.08 10.41
CA ARG A 199 6.77 -8.90 11.18
C ARG A 199 5.50 -9.18 10.38
N LEU A 200 5.00 -8.18 9.65
CA LEU A 200 3.84 -8.33 8.76
C LEU A 200 4.15 -9.26 7.59
N GLU A 201 5.31 -9.08 6.93
CA GLU A 201 5.77 -9.99 5.88
C GLU A 201 5.84 -11.41 6.39
N ARG A 202 6.48 -11.63 7.55
CA ARG A 202 6.56 -12.95 8.17
C ARG A 202 5.18 -13.55 8.47
N ARG A 203 4.25 -12.78 9.05
CA ARG A 203 2.88 -13.26 9.32
C ARG A 203 2.12 -13.65 8.05
N ILE A 204 2.30 -12.89 6.96
CA ILE A 204 1.72 -13.21 5.66
C ILE A 204 2.28 -14.54 5.13
N LEU A 205 3.59 -14.76 5.27
CA LEU A 205 4.26 -15.99 4.83
C LEU A 205 3.91 -17.21 5.69
N ASP A 206 3.78 -17.02 7.01
CA ASP A 206 3.45 -18.07 7.98
C ASP A 206 1.98 -18.54 7.87
N THR A 207 1.15 -17.81 7.13
CA THR A 207 -0.24 -18.21 6.87
C THR A 207 -0.25 -19.51 6.06
N GLY A 208 -0.98 -20.53 6.52
CA GLY A 208 -1.05 -21.81 5.81
C GLY A 208 -1.68 -21.66 4.41
N GLN A 209 -1.15 -22.39 3.42
CA GLN A 209 -1.72 -22.52 2.07
C GLN A 209 -2.52 -23.83 1.98
N PRO A 210 -3.86 -23.76 2.01
CA PRO A 210 -4.75 -24.92 1.87
C PRO A 210 -5.05 -25.20 0.38
N ALA A 211 -4.01 -25.50 -0.41
CA ALA A 211 -4.17 -25.80 -1.83
C ALA A 211 -4.37 -27.31 -2.09
N GLY A 212 -5.29 -27.67 -2.99
CA GLY A 212 -5.50 -29.05 -3.45
C GLY A 212 -4.79 -29.38 -4.75
N SER A 213 -4.34 -28.37 -5.51
CA SER A 213 -3.58 -28.54 -6.75
C SER A 213 -2.39 -27.57 -6.81
N GLU A 214 -1.39 -27.86 -7.66
CA GLU A 214 -0.25 -26.95 -7.87
C GLU A 214 -0.68 -25.59 -8.41
N LEU A 215 -1.72 -25.55 -9.25
CA LEU A 215 -2.26 -24.30 -9.78
C LEU A 215 -2.91 -23.45 -8.68
N GLU A 216 -3.70 -24.05 -7.79
CA GLU A 216 -4.24 -23.36 -6.61
C GLU A 216 -3.12 -22.83 -5.72
N LEU A 217 -2.07 -23.62 -5.51
CA LEU A 217 -0.90 -23.21 -4.73
C LEU A 217 -0.18 -22.01 -5.36
N ALA A 218 -0.03 -22.00 -6.68
CA ALA A 218 0.55 -20.89 -7.42
C ALA A 218 -0.32 -19.61 -7.33
N TRP A 219 -1.65 -19.75 -7.37
CA TRP A 219 -2.56 -18.62 -7.16
C TRP A 219 -2.46 -18.03 -5.76
N ASP A 220 -2.36 -18.87 -4.72
CA ASP A 220 -2.10 -18.42 -3.36
C ASP A 220 -0.76 -17.68 -3.26
N ASP A 221 0.29 -18.18 -3.92
CA ASP A 221 1.61 -17.54 -4.00
C ASP A 221 1.55 -16.17 -4.71
N ALA A 222 0.77 -16.04 -5.78
CA ALA A 222 0.60 -14.77 -6.51
C ALA A 222 -0.12 -13.71 -5.67
N LEU A 223 -1.14 -14.11 -4.91
CA LEU A 223 -1.88 -13.23 -4.02
C LEU A 223 -1.05 -12.80 -2.82
N ARG A 224 -0.23 -13.71 -2.30
CA ARG A 224 0.78 -13.43 -1.28
C ARG A 224 1.83 -12.43 -1.79
N ALA A 225 2.35 -12.60 -3.00
CA ALA A 225 3.26 -11.63 -3.63
C ALA A 225 2.62 -10.25 -3.77
N SER A 226 1.36 -10.18 -4.23
CA SER A 226 0.58 -8.94 -4.32
C SER A 226 0.45 -8.24 -2.95
N ALA A 227 0.17 -9.00 -1.89
CA ALA A 227 0.07 -8.47 -0.53
C ALA A 227 1.41 -7.92 -0.01
N LEU A 228 2.50 -8.65 -0.23
CA LEU A 228 3.85 -8.21 0.14
C LEU A 228 4.24 -6.92 -0.62
N ASN A 229 3.94 -6.85 -1.92
CA ASN A 229 4.13 -5.63 -2.72
C ASN A 229 3.29 -4.47 -2.19
N ALA A 230 2.02 -4.70 -1.82
CA ALA A 230 1.16 -3.66 -1.27
C ALA A 230 1.72 -3.09 0.05
N GLY A 231 2.18 -3.96 0.94
CA GLY A 231 2.81 -3.56 2.20
C GLY A 231 4.07 -2.71 1.97
N ARG A 232 4.94 -3.12 1.05
CA ARG A 232 6.15 -2.36 0.69
C ARG A 232 5.87 -1.06 -0.04
N GLN A 233 4.94 -1.06 -0.99
CA GLN A 233 4.51 0.15 -1.68
C GLN A 233 4.03 1.20 -0.67
N THR A 234 3.19 0.77 0.27
CA THR A 234 2.62 1.66 1.27
C THR A 234 3.70 2.22 2.20
N SER A 235 4.60 1.36 2.67
CA SER A 235 5.74 1.77 3.50
C SER A 235 6.65 2.74 2.73
N ALA A 236 6.98 2.43 1.47
CA ALA A 236 7.79 3.28 0.61
C ALA A 236 7.18 4.67 0.40
N VAL A 237 5.87 4.75 0.15
CA VAL A 237 5.18 6.04 0.03
C VAL A 237 5.29 6.84 1.32
N LEU A 238 5.11 6.22 2.49
CA LEU A 238 5.23 6.93 3.77
C LEU A 238 6.67 7.36 4.08
N PHE A 239 7.67 6.57 3.72
CA PHE A 239 9.07 7.00 3.81
C PHE A 239 9.35 8.18 2.89
N VAL A 240 8.80 8.18 1.68
CA VAL A 240 8.93 9.29 0.73
C VAL A 240 8.25 10.56 1.28
N VAL A 241 7.04 10.45 1.85
CA VAL A 241 6.37 11.58 2.52
C VAL A 241 7.22 12.14 3.65
N ALA A 242 7.69 11.27 4.55
CA ALA A 242 8.51 11.69 5.69
C ALA A 242 9.82 12.36 5.24
N LEU A 243 10.48 11.81 4.22
CA LEU A 243 11.68 12.38 3.64
C LEU A 243 11.40 13.75 3.01
N PHE A 244 10.34 13.89 2.21
CA PHE A 244 10.01 15.17 1.58
C PHE A 244 9.69 16.25 2.59
N LEU A 245 8.92 15.92 3.63
CA LEU A 245 8.65 16.85 4.71
C LEU A 245 9.94 17.24 5.44
N ALA A 246 10.87 16.29 5.63
CA ALA A 246 12.15 16.58 6.26
C ALA A 246 13.00 17.53 5.41
N VAL A 247 13.10 17.29 4.09
CA VAL A 247 13.81 18.19 3.18
C VAL A 247 13.14 19.56 3.18
N ALA A 248 11.81 19.62 3.03
CA ALA A 248 11.07 20.88 3.05
C ALA A 248 11.25 21.66 4.36
N ALA A 249 11.32 20.98 5.50
CA ALA A 249 11.56 21.64 6.78
C ALA A 249 12.95 22.30 6.86
N VAL A 250 13.96 21.74 6.18
CA VAL A 250 15.33 22.27 6.21
C VAL A 250 15.62 23.24 5.07
N THR A 251 14.96 23.09 3.92
CA THR A 251 15.25 23.87 2.71
C THR A 251 14.19 24.90 2.35
N ALA A 252 13.05 24.96 3.05
CA ALA A 252 12.06 25.99 2.79
C ALA A 252 12.71 27.38 2.94
N SER A 253 12.62 28.17 1.88
CA SER A 253 13.03 29.57 1.90
C SER A 253 12.14 30.36 2.86
N ALA A 254 12.56 31.58 3.20
CA ALA A 254 11.80 32.51 4.03
C ALA A 254 10.35 32.73 3.54
N ASP A 255 10.08 32.49 2.25
CA ASP A 255 8.76 32.62 1.63
C ASP A 255 7.78 31.48 2.00
N GLY A 256 8.27 30.38 2.57
CA GLY A 256 7.46 29.29 3.11
C GLY A 256 6.69 28.48 2.06
N ASP A 257 6.98 28.63 0.76
CA ASP A 257 6.34 27.88 -0.31
C ASP A 257 6.96 26.47 -0.48
N ILE A 258 6.10 25.45 -0.40
CA ILE A 258 6.44 24.03 -0.51
C ILE A 258 5.69 23.39 -1.68
N GLY A 259 5.13 24.21 -2.59
CA GLY A 259 4.47 23.73 -3.81
C GLY A 259 5.28 22.67 -4.55
N TRP A 260 6.60 22.88 -4.65
CA TRP A 260 7.54 21.94 -5.28
C TRP A 260 7.58 20.56 -4.59
N GLY A 261 7.42 20.51 -3.27
CA GLY A 261 7.44 19.26 -2.49
C GLY A 261 6.24 18.37 -2.82
N TYR A 262 5.05 18.96 -3.04
CA TYR A 262 3.87 18.22 -3.48
C TYR A 262 4.05 17.65 -4.89
N THR A 263 4.60 18.46 -5.81
CA THR A 263 4.87 18.02 -7.18
C THR A 263 5.84 16.85 -7.18
N LEU A 264 6.97 16.96 -6.48
CA LEU A 264 7.94 15.86 -6.39
C LEU A 264 7.36 14.62 -5.72
N PHE A 265 6.53 14.76 -4.70
CA PHE A 265 5.83 13.63 -4.08
C PHE A 265 4.99 12.85 -5.11
N VAL A 266 4.19 13.54 -5.93
CA VAL A 266 3.39 12.91 -7.00
C VAL A 266 4.29 12.22 -8.02
N TRP A 267 5.38 12.87 -8.43
CA TRP A 267 6.35 12.29 -9.37
C TRP A 267 7.07 11.07 -8.81
N CYS A 268 7.37 11.04 -7.51
CA CYS A 268 7.97 9.88 -6.87
C CYS A 268 6.96 8.74 -6.66
N GLN A 269 5.67 9.05 -6.47
CA GLN A 269 4.65 8.03 -6.27
C GLN A 269 4.42 7.15 -7.51
N LEU A 270 4.48 7.73 -8.71
CA LEU A 270 4.23 6.99 -9.96
C LEU A 270 5.22 5.84 -10.18
N PRO A 271 6.56 6.02 -10.12
CA PRO A 271 7.54 4.94 -10.19
C PRO A 271 7.32 3.84 -9.15
N LEU A 272 6.87 4.19 -7.93
CA LEU A 272 6.63 3.19 -6.88
C LEU A 272 5.51 2.21 -7.28
N LEU A 273 4.51 2.65 -8.05
CA LEU A 273 3.46 1.75 -8.58
C LEU A 273 4.00 0.71 -9.56
N TYR A 274 5.08 1.05 -10.29
CA TYR A 274 5.75 0.13 -11.20
C TYR A 274 6.71 -0.81 -10.46
N VAL A 275 7.42 -0.30 -9.44
CA VAL A 275 8.36 -1.10 -8.65
C VAL A 275 7.64 -2.10 -7.74
N TYR A 276 6.47 -1.73 -7.22
CA TYR A 276 5.66 -2.56 -6.32
C TYR A 276 4.29 -2.88 -6.91
N PRO A 277 4.22 -3.75 -7.93
CA PRO A 277 2.96 -4.09 -8.58
C PRO A 277 2.02 -4.82 -7.60
N THR A 278 0.90 -4.17 -7.28
CA THR A 278 -0.14 -4.71 -6.38
C THR A 278 -1.23 -5.47 -7.12
N THR A 279 -1.29 -5.32 -8.44
CA THR A 279 -2.35 -5.85 -9.32
C THR A 279 -1.85 -7.03 -10.15
N GLY A 280 -1.05 -7.90 -9.52
CA GLY A 280 -0.42 -9.07 -10.11
C GLY A 280 1.04 -8.80 -10.49
N ALA A 281 1.89 -9.79 -10.29
CA ALA A 281 3.30 -9.78 -10.67
C ALA A 281 3.71 -11.19 -11.10
N ARG A 282 4.63 -11.31 -12.04
CA ARG A 282 5.15 -12.61 -12.46
C ARG A 282 5.76 -13.32 -11.26
N LEU A 283 5.37 -14.57 -11.04
CA LEU A 283 5.97 -15.38 -10.01
C LEU A 283 7.42 -15.72 -10.36
N PRO A 284 8.32 -15.85 -9.39
CA PRO A 284 9.62 -16.44 -9.64
C PRO A 284 9.49 -17.90 -10.09
N ARG A 285 10.38 -18.36 -10.98
CA ARG A 285 10.36 -19.73 -11.54
C ARG A 285 10.13 -20.84 -10.50
N PRO A 286 10.76 -20.82 -9.31
CA PRO A 286 10.56 -21.88 -8.31
C PRO A 286 9.13 -22.00 -7.77
N LEU A 287 8.28 -20.98 -7.99
CA LEU A 287 6.90 -20.95 -7.54
C LEU A 287 5.89 -21.29 -8.65
N TYR A 288 6.33 -21.44 -9.90
CA TYR A 288 5.43 -21.89 -10.97
C TYR A 288 5.08 -23.37 -10.80
N PRO A 289 3.86 -23.79 -11.18
CA PRO A 289 3.50 -25.20 -11.30
C PRO A 289 4.31 -25.86 -12.42
N ASP A 290 4.66 -27.13 -12.26
CA ASP A 290 5.50 -27.85 -13.21
C ASP A 290 4.75 -28.02 -14.54
N GLY A 291 5.41 -27.72 -15.67
CA GLY A 291 4.83 -27.82 -17.01
C GLY A 291 4.01 -26.61 -17.50
N ALA A 292 3.96 -25.50 -16.76
CA ALA A 292 3.37 -24.26 -17.27
C ALA A 292 4.24 -23.64 -18.40
N PRO A 293 3.66 -23.26 -19.56
CA PRO A 293 4.40 -22.79 -20.75
C PRO A 293 5.14 -21.44 -20.61
N GLY A 294 5.21 -20.87 -19.40
CA GLY A 294 5.92 -19.62 -19.11
C GLY A 294 7.41 -19.79 -18.77
N GLY A 295 7.94 -21.01 -18.79
CA GLY A 295 9.31 -21.35 -18.41
C GLY A 295 10.40 -21.08 -19.47
N THR A 296 10.16 -20.26 -20.50
CA THR A 296 11.27 -19.89 -21.40
C THR A 296 12.23 -18.98 -20.66
N ALA A 297 13.50 -19.39 -20.64
CA ALA A 297 14.50 -18.84 -19.76
C ALA A 297 14.93 -17.42 -20.20
N VAL A 298 14.20 -16.37 -19.79
CA VAL A 298 14.78 -15.01 -19.82
C VAL A 298 15.79 -14.94 -18.68
N SER A 299 17.08 -15.14 -19.01
CA SER A 299 18.20 -14.81 -18.13
C SER A 299 18.24 -13.28 -17.96
N ALA A 300 18.01 -12.81 -16.74
CA ALA A 300 18.25 -11.43 -16.35
C ALA A 300 19.61 -11.33 -15.67
#